data_AF-A0A2E9DXL3-F1
#
_entry.id   AF-A0A2E9DXL3-F1
#
_cell.length_a   1.000
_cell.length_b   1.000
_cell.length_c   1.000
_cell.angle_alpha   90.00
_cell.angle_beta   90.00
_cell.angle_gamma   90.00
#
_symmetry.space_group_name_H-M   'P 1'
#
loop_
_entity.id
_entity.type
_entity.pdbx_description
1 polymer ?
#
loop_
_entity_poly.entity_id
_entity_poly.type
_entity_poly.pdbx_seq_one_letter_code
_entity_poly.pdbx_strand_id
1 'polypeptide(L)'
;MSSTIYKATPGDTRFCIDEIRQDTHFLGHDVKSLEIDTKSFGTLHLREVDSLKEITVKNIGLTLVFSCFPKHSIIVNGPIEEVRIQHNNKQYSLHRYASNPTLPFDEINSLQISNTKDFISQEADALILFTDDTDEVSIRGSHSHIVVIGDSTAKNLQIGGEGVIRSLNIYDCSEINSIKIDKRVLSCRINQCYGLKSLKGFGDRLSVKPKPKDVSAVGIGGFWHEAPEWYELKVAMLQIKHFEADISPSEIRSCLDMGGIKLTPHSYDGPGGLCDFSEKLGLSIDEVSQGVCVSKMIDLILQDNKRYSVFQEWCDCQLSHFQQYIAMRILSSLISQGFDEKLILQTRKNILRLNINMPKLVTESVNDGYLGGKWNQLTSSNKDEWEVPNNAIMPFGRLDLEIWLNCDMGLDFITKQIEVESNQYSKGYRTHLGKSEFVRNLIVSILSAANKSGRSEGAERKINHLVEMLYTNPMINQDPYCCEFTILHLGVSKIVDSKIVGELIKGISSMQVESWVKVALLIGVIHQIDSPKARLALRRISSDKGFTVSQSNAINAVAVAGRRAFETGKVPYPKWPYVSNWNLKMRY
;
A
#
# COMPACT_ATOMS: atom_id res chain seq x y z
N MET A 1 27.94 14.09 38.25
CA MET A 1 26.55 13.59 38.21
C MET A 1 26.56 12.23 38.88
N SER A 2 25.80 12.02 39.97
CA SER A 2 25.79 10.74 40.69
C SER A 2 24.74 9.81 40.08
N SER A 3 25.16 8.69 39.49
CA SER A 3 24.26 7.61 39.07
C SER A 3 23.79 6.82 40.29
N THR A 4 22.49 6.56 40.42
CA THR A 4 21.95 5.67 41.47
C THR A 4 21.91 4.24 40.95
N ILE A 5 22.36 3.26 41.73
CA ILE A 5 22.31 1.84 41.34
C ILE A 5 21.51 1.06 42.38
N TYR A 6 20.41 0.44 41.95
CA TYR A 6 19.66 -0.56 42.69
C TYR A 6 20.12 -1.95 42.28
N LYS A 7 20.45 -2.80 43.26
CA LYS A 7 20.86 -4.18 43.02
C LYS A 7 20.01 -5.12 43.89
N ALA A 8 19.27 -6.02 43.25
CA ALA A 8 18.53 -7.05 43.95
C ALA A 8 19.48 -8.12 44.52
N THR A 9 19.11 -8.71 45.64
CA THR A 9 19.84 -9.83 46.23
C THR A 9 19.54 -11.11 45.44
N PRO A 10 20.51 -12.04 45.26
CA PRO A 10 20.23 -13.32 44.60
C PRO A 10 19.06 -14.05 45.27
N GLY A 11 18.14 -14.57 44.47
CA GLY A 11 16.89 -15.22 44.92
C GLY A 11 15.70 -14.27 45.13
N ASP A 12 15.90 -12.94 45.10
CA ASP A 12 14.78 -11.99 45.15
C ASP A 12 13.94 -12.11 43.87
N THR A 13 12.66 -12.44 44.04
CA THR A 13 11.74 -12.61 42.90
C THR A 13 10.89 -11.37 42.63
N ARG A 14 10.84 -10.43 43.57
CA ARG A 14 10.09 -9.16 43.48
C ARG A 14 10.95 -8.03 44.02
N PHE A 15 10.90 -6.85 43.38
CA PHE A 15 11.64 -5.67 43.81
C PHE A 15 10.78 -4.41 43.63
N CYS A 16 10.92 -3.43 44.53
CA CYS A 16 10.20 -2.16 44.47
C CYS A 16 11.21 -1.00 44.40
N ILE A 17 10.96 -0.03 43.53
CA ILE A 17 11.76 1.19 43.38
C ILE A 17 10.86 2.41 43.66
N ASP A 18 11.17 3.13 44.73
CA ASP A 18 10.34 4.25 45.20
C ASP A 18 10.92 5.63 44.79
N GLU A 19 12.21 5.69 44.42
CA GLU A 19 12.88 6.93 44.02
C GLU A 19 13.71 6.70 42.75
N ILE A 20 13.34 7.40 41.66
CA ILE A 20 14.12 7.44 40.41
C ILE A 20 14.68 8.84 40.22
N ARG A 21 16.01 8.91 40.10
CA ARG A 21 16.75 10.13 39.71
C ARG A 21 16.99 10.15 38.21
N GLN A 22 17.56 11.24 37.69
CA GLN A 22 17.78 11.43 36.25
C GLN A 22 18.47 10.24 35.55
N ASP A 23 19.41 9.57 36.22
CA ASP A 23 20.14 8.40 35.71
C ASP A 23 20.22 7.30 36.77
N THR A 24 19.30 6.34 36.70
CA THR A 24 19.14 5.25 37.67
C THR A 24 19.35 3.91 36.97
N HIS A 25 20.13 3.01 37.57
CA HIS A 25 20.35 1.66 37.07
C HIS A 25 19.73 0.62 38.00
N PHE A 26 19.15 -0.43 37.44
CA PHE A 26 18.66 -1.60 38.17
C PHE A 26 19.33 -2.87 37.65
N LEU A 27 19.79 -3.71 38.58
CA LEU A 27 20.46 -5.00 38.35
C LEU A 27 19.73 -6.09 39.15
N GLY A 28 19.18 -7.10 38.48
CA GLY A 28 18.41 -8.16 39.16
C GLY A 28 18.12 -9.39 38.30
N HIS A 29 19.04 -10.36 38.30
CA HIS A 29 18.95 -11.59 37.49
C HIS A 29 17.74 -12.47 37.81
N ASP A 30 17.38 -12.62 39.09
CA ASP A 30 16.31 -13.53 39.55
C ASP A 30 14.95 -12.85 39.71
N VAL A 31 14.90 -11.52 39.56
CA VAL A 31 13.70 -10.71 39.77
C VAL A 31 12.72 -10.97 38.63
N LYS A 32 11.50 -11.39 38.98
CA LYS A 32 10.41 -11.71 38.04
C LYS A 32 9.42 -10.56 37.89
N SER A 33 9.25 -9.75 38.93
CA SER A 33 8.33 -8.62 38.94
C SER A 33 8.98 -7.39 39.57
N LEU A 34 8.89 -6.25 38.89
CA LEU A 34 9.45 -4.97 39.31
C LEU A 34 8.33 -3.95 39.47
N GLU A 35 8.16 -3.40 40.66
CA GLU A 35 7.21 -2.32 40.93
C GLU A 35 7.94 -0.99 41.02
N ILE A 36 7.40 0.04 40.36
CA ILE A 36 8.00 1.37 40.29
C ILE A 36 6.96 2.39 40.75
N ASP A 37 7.15 2.89 41.97
CA ASP A 37 6.29 3.87 42.63
C ASP A 37 7.03 5.17 42.88
N THR A 38 7.41 5.84 41.79
CA THR A 38 8.16 7.09 41.88
C THR A 38 7.30 8.28 41.43
N LYS A 39 7.41 9.41 42.13
CA LYS A 39 6.76 10.68 41.75
C LYS A 39 7.64 11.56 40.86
N SER A 40 8.88 11.16 40.61
CA SER A 40 9.88 11.92 39.87
C SER A 40 10.07 11.42 38.44
N PHE A 41 10.21 12.35 37.51
CA PHE A 41 10.61 12.07 36.14
C PHE A 41 12.07 11.56 36.11
N GLY A 42 12.35 10.56 35.29
CA GLY A 42 13.70 10.02 35.19
C GLY A 42 13.85 8.90 34.18
N THR A 43 15.09 8.41 34.07
CA THR A 43 15.45 7.28 33.20
C THR A 43 15.88 6.11 34.08
N LEU A 44 15.24 4.95 33.87
CA LEU A 44 15.62 3.70 34.51
C LEU A 44 16.27 2.76 33.51
N HIS A 45 17.55 2.51 33.70
CA HIS A 45 18.33 1.55 32.94
C HIS A 45 18.23 0.16 33.56
N LEU A 46 17.55 -0.75 32.86
CA LEU A 46 17.42 -2.15 33.23
C LEU A 46 18.61 -2.93 32.66
N ARG A 47 19.36 -3.58 33.56
CA ARG A 47 20.55 -4.40 33.26
C ARG A 47 20.39 -5.76 33.94
N GLU A 48 20.86 -6.83 33.30
CA GLU A 48 20.85 -8.18 33.90
C GLU A 48 19.45 -8.63 34.37
N VAL A 49 18.41 -8.39 33.57
CA VAL A 49 17.00 -8.67 33.92
C VAL A 49 16.47 -9.95 33.25
N ASP A 50 17.26 -11.02 33.28
CA ASP A 50 16.97 -12.26 32.52
C ASP A 50 15.65 -12.95 32.92
N SER A 51 15.29 -12.91 34.21
CA SER A 51 14.08 -13.56 34.74
C SER A 51 12.84 -12.67 34.76
N LEU A 52 12.98 -11.40 34.37
CA LEU A 52 11.91 -10.40 34.48
C LEU A 52 10.76 -10.75 33.54
N LYS A 53 9.54 -10.67 34.05
CA LYS A 53 8.29 -10.96 33.31
C LYS A 53 7.29 -9.82 33.38
N GLU A 54 7.33 -9.04 34.45
CA GLU A 54 6.37 -7.96 34.68
C GLU A 54 7.05 -6.71 35.26
N ILE A 55 6.66 -5.55 34.78
CA ILE A 55 6.98 -4.26 35.36
C ILE A 55 5.68 -3.50 35.59
N THR A 56 5.47 -2.97 36.79
CA THR A 56 4.32 -2.12 37.10
C THR A 56 4.80 -0.70 37.37
N VAL A 57 4.38 0.25 36.55
CA VAL A 57 4.67 1.68 36.67
C VAL A 57 3.43 2.36 37.23
N LYS A 58 3.53 3.07 38.35
CA LYS A 58 2.36 3.73 38.96
C LYS A 58 2.11 5.15 38.48
N ASN A 59 3.13 5.86 38.03
CA ASN A 59 3.05 7.29 37.68
C ASN A 59 3.67 7.58 36.30
N ILE A 60 3.15 8.61 35.63
CA ILE A 60 3.67 9.11 34.34
C ILE A 60 5.10 9.68 34.48
N GLY A 61 5.83 9.75 33.37
CA GLY A 61 7.11 10.47 33.30
C GLY A 61 8.38 9.62 33.34
N LEU A 62 8.24 8.29 33.30
CA LEU A 62 9.37 7.36 33.34
C LEU A 62 9.79 6.91 31.93
N THR A 63 11.11 6.95 31.67
CA THR A 63 11.71 6.29 30.50
C THR A 63 12.37 4.98 30.94
N LEU A 64 11.93 3.86 30.38
CA LEU A 64 12.54 2.54 30.62
C LEU A 64 13.58 2.26 29.53
N VAL A 65 14.80 1.89 29.93
CA VAL A 65 15.89 1.59 29.00
C VAL A 65 16.42 0.18 29.24
N PHE A 66 16.11 -0.74 28.35
CA PHE A 66 16.65 -2.09 28.35
C PHE A 66 18.03 -2.11 27.68
N SER A 67 19.05 -2.56 28.41
CA SER A 67 20.43 -2.59 27.89
C SER A 67 20.68 -3.72 26.88
N CYS A 68 19.77 -4.69 26.81
CA CYS A 68 19.71 -5.74 25.81
C CYS A 68 18.24 -6.12 25.56
N PHE A 69 17.93 -6.79 24.45
CA PHE A 69 16.58 -7.33 24.23
C PHE A 69 16.29 -8.43 25.28
N PRO A 70 15.11 -8.42 25.93
CA PRO A 70 14.74 -9.44 26.91
C PRO A 70 14.73 -10.88 26.35
N LYS A 71 15.17 -11.85 27.16
CA LYS A 71 15.14 -13.28 26.76
C LYS A 71 13.73 -13.87 26.75
N HIS A 72 12.83 -13.29 27.54
CA HIS A 72 11.45 -13.73 27.68
C HIS A 72 10.50 -12.56 27.47
N SER A 73 9.24 -12.86 27.15
CA SER A 73 8.19 -11.85 27.08
C SER A 73 8.03 -11.10 28.42
N ILE A 74 8.02 -9.76 28.35
CA ILE A 74 7.80 -8.86 29.48
C ILE A 74 6.52 -8.06 29.24
N ILE A 75 5.68 -7.96 30.27
CA ILE A 75 4.52 -7.07 30.30
C ILE A 75 4.87 -5.86 31.15
N VAL A 76 4.66 -4.66 30.62
CA VAL A 76 4.77 -3.41 31.36
C VAL A 76 3.36 -2.85 31.53
N ASN A 77 2.92 -2.71 32.77
CA ASN A 77 1.60 -2.21 33.16
C ASN A 77 1.72 -0.79 33.71
N GLY A 78 0.75 0.06 33.40
CA GLY A 78 0.69 1.46 33.83
C GLY A 78 1.14 2.44 32.74
N PRO A 79 1.21 3.74 33.05
CA PRO A 79 1.46 4.77 32.04
C PRO A 79 2.88 4.69 31.46
N ILE A 80 2.97 4.62 30.14
CA ILE A 80 4.22 4.47 29.38
C ILE A 80 4.50 5.73 28.56
N GLU A 81 5.61 6.40 28.89
CA GLU A 81 6.08 7.55 28.12
C GLU A 81 7.06 7.15 27.01
N GLU A 82 8.08 6.38 27.39
CA GLU A 82 9.09 5.90 26.47
C GLU A 82 9.73 4.61 26.96
N VAL A 83 9.87 3.65 26.05
CA VAL A 83 10.66 2.44 26.24
C VAL A 83 11.72 2.36 25.15
N ARG A 84 12.98 2.26 25.56
CA ARG A 84 14.14 2.10 24.68
C ARG A 84 14.74 0.72 24.88
N ILE A 85 15.03 0.02 23.80
CA ILE A 85 15.71 -1.27 23.82
C ILE A 85 17.00 -1.17 23.02
N GLN A 86 18.11 -1.55 23.63
CA GLN A 86 19.38 -1.67 22.96
C GLN A 86 19.55 -3.09 22.39
N HIS A 87 19.89 -3.20 21.11
CA HIS A 87 20.22 -4.47 20.48
C HIS A 87 21.25 -4.22 19.35
N ASN A 88 22.30 -5.04 19.26
CA ASN A 88 23.40 -4.91 18.30
C ASN A 88 23.99 -3.49 18.20
N ASN A 89 24.24 -2.83 19.35
CA ASN A 89 24.73 -1.45 19.45
C ASN A 89 23.82 -0.36 18.84
N LYS A 90 22.59 -0.71 18.50
CA LYS A 90 21.54 0.24 18.10
C LYS A 90 20.51 0.35 19.21
N GLN A 91 19.78 1.47 19.20
CA GLN A 91 18.70 1.72 20.14
C GLN A 91 17.39 1.86 19.36
N TYR A 92 16.39 1.10 19.77
CA TYR A 92 15.04 1.13 19.23
C TYR A 92 14.13 1.70 20.29
N SER A 93 13.22 2.60 19.91
CA SER A 93 12.32 3.24 20.85
C SER A 93 10.86 3.04 20.46
N LEU A 94 10.05 2.77 21.47
CA LEU A 94 8.64 3.05 21.47
C LEU A 94 8.43 4.27 22.35
N HIS A 95 7.81 5.29 21.78
CA HIS A 95 7.55 6.54 22.48
C HIS A 95 6.10 6.93 22.28
N ARG A 96 5.53 7.56 23.29
CA ARG A 96 4.22 8.19 23.21
C ARG A 96 4.25 9.44 22.30
N TYR A 97 5.33 10.22 22.35
CA TYR A 97 5.40 11.57 21.75
C TYR A 97 6.37 11.74 20.56
N ALA A 98 7.50 11.05 20.56
CA ALA A 98 8.73 11.47 19.89
C ALA A 98 8.82 11.27 18.36
N SER A 99 7.74 11.42 17.61
CA SER A 99 7.89 11.41 16.14
C SER A 99 6.97 12.29 15.33
N ASN A 100 5.81 12.68 15.87
CA ASN A 100 4.85 13.52 15.19
C ASN A 100 3.98 14.18 16.25
N PRO A 101 4.21 15.46 16.62
CA PRO A 101 3.39 16.18 17.60
C PRO A 101 1.93 16.36 17.15
N THR A 102 1.61 15.85 15.97
CA THR A 102 0.31 15.91 15.31
C THR A 102 -0.44 14.58 15.36
N LEU A 103 -0.11 13.64 16.25
CA LEU A 103 -0.93 12.43 16.45
C LEU A 103 -1.80 12.61 17.71
N PRO A 104 -3.03 12.06 17.76
CA PRO A 104 -3.88 12.14 18.93
C PRO A 104 -3.20 11.54 20.17
N PHE A 105 -3.34 12.23 21.31
CA PHE A 105 -2.72 11.91 22.58
C PHE A 105 -3.47 10.77 23.28
N ASP A 106 -3.22 9.54 22.88
CA ASP A 106 -3.71 8.38 23.64
C ASP A 106 -2.68 8.02 24.72
N GLU A 107 -3.16 7.64 25.90
CA GLU A 107 -2.32 7.04 26.95
C GLU A 107 -1.99 5.61 26.55
N ILE A 108 -0.73 5.22 26.69
CA ILE A 108 -0.30 3.83 26.58
C ILE A 108 -0.23 3.32 28.02
N ASN A 109 -1.16 2.45 28.40
CA ASN A 109 -1.28 1.94 29.77
C ASN A 109 -0.77 0.50 29.90
N SER A 110 -0.41 -0.13 28.78
CA SER A 110 0.16 -1.47 28.75
C SER A 110 1.07 -1.65 27.52
N LEU A 111 2.19 -2.35 27.72
CA LEU A 111 3.14 -2.72 26.67
C LEU A 111 3.56 -4.16 26.83
N GLN A 112 3.55 -4.89 25.72
CA GLN A 112 4.20 -6.19 25.63
C GLN A 112 5.53 -6.05 24.91
N ILE A 113 6.61 -6.56 25.49
CA ILE A 113 7.92 -6.71 24.85
C ILE A 113 8.15 -8.20 24.66
N SER A 114 8.32 -8.69 23.43
CA SER A 114 8.32 -10.13 23.15
C SER A 114 9.18 -10.51 21.95
N ASN A 115 9.52 -11.80 21.88
CA ASN A 115 10.11 -12.44 20.70
C ASN A 115 9.02 -13.21 19.95
N THR A 116 9.15 -13.43 18.65
CA THR A 116 8.16 -14.18 17.86
C THR A 116 7.84 -15.58 18.41
N LYS A 117 8.84 -16.28 19.00
CA LYS A 117 8.66 -17.60 19.60
C LYS A 117 7.76 -17.59 20.85
N ASP A 118 7.77 -16.51 21.61
CA ASP A 118 7.07 -16.35 22.88
C ASP A 118 5.85 -15.42 22.77
N PHE A 119 5.56 -14.93 21.56
CA PHE A 119 4.49 -13.96 21.33
C PHE A 119 3.14 -14.67 21.35
N ILE A 120 2.40 -14.40 22.42
CA ILE A 120 0.96 -14.64 22.50
C ILE A 120 0.31 -13.26 22.48
N SER A 121 -0.61 -13.03 21.53
CA SER A 121 -1.37 -11.79 21.46
C SER A 121 -2.17 -11.61 22.75
N GLN A 122 -1.73 -10.70 23.61
CA GLN A 122 -2.44 -10.27 24.82
C GLN A 122 -3.12 -8.92 24.56
N GLU A 123 -4.07 -8.54 25.43
CA GLU A 123 -4.68 -7.21 25.41
C GLU A 123 -3.67 -6.19 25.95
N ALA A 124 -2.70 -5.80 25.12
CA ALA A 124 -1.78 -4.70 25.39
C ALA A 124 -2.02 -3.55 24.39
N ASP A 125 -1.88 -2.31 24.87
CA ASP A 125 -2.03 -1.12 24.03
C ASP A 125 -0.87 -0.98 23.04
N ALA A 126 0.31 -1.45 23.43
CA ALA A 126 1.54 -1.34 22.67
C ALA A 126 2.31 -2.67 22.60
N LEU A 127 3.12 -2.82 21.55
CA LEU A 127 3.95 -4.00 21.30
C LEU A 127 5.34 -3.59 20.80
N ILE A 128 6.39 -4.14 21.42
CA ILE A 128 7.73 -4.23 20.83
C ILE A 128 8.04 -5.70 20.58
N LEU A 129 8.18 -6.08 19.32
CA LEU A 129 8.41 -7.46 18.89
C LEU A 129 9.79 -7.59 18.24
N PHE A 130 10.58 -8.55 18.69
CA PHE A 130 11.80 -9.00 18.00
C PHE A 130 11.51 -10.26 17.19
N THR A 131 11.90 -10.28 15.93
CA THR A 131 11.75 -11.46 15.07
C THR A 131 12.90 -12.43 15.33
N ASP A 132 12.60 -13.69 15.61
CA ASP A 132 13.59 -14.70 16.01
C ASP A 132 13.45 -15.98 15.17
N ASP A 133 14.27 -16.12 14.13
CA ASP A 133 14.39 -17.27 13.25
C ASP A 133 13.06 -17.72 12.60
N THR A 134 12.25 -16.74 12.18
CA THR A 134 10.93 -16.99 11.58
C THR A 134 10.80 -16.29 10.22
N ASP A 135 10.51 -17.05 9.17
CA ASP A 135 10.25 -16.52 7.82
C ASP A 135 8.98 -15.65 7.76
N GLU A 136 7.96 -15.99 8.55
CA GLU A 136 6.67 -15.30 8.58
C GLU A 136 6.33 -14.79 9.98
N VAL A 137 5.99 -13.51 10.05
CA VAL A 137 5.63 -12.82 11.30
C VAL A 137 4.21 -12.31 11.15
N SER A 138 3.29 -12.76 12.02
CA SER A 138 1.90 -12.33 12.03
C SER A 138 1.54 -11.70 13.36
N ILE A 139 1.23 -10.41 13.35
CA ILE A 139 0.76 -9.65 14.51
C ILE A 139 -0.74 -9.45 14.36
N ARG A 140 -1.52 -9.93 15.32
CA ARG A 140 -2.96 -9.67 15.42
C ARG A 140 -3.25 -9.01 16.76
N GLY A 141 -4.28 -8.17 16.82
CA GLY A 141 -4.77 -7.57 18.06
C GLY A 141 -5.10 -6.09 17.96
N SER A 142 -5.43 -5.50 19.10
CA SER A 142 -5.87 -4.10 19.23
C SER A 142 -4.74 -3.09 19.37
N HIS A 143 -3.48 -3.53 19.41
CA HIS A 143 -2.29 -2.67 19.58
C HIS A 143 -2.34 -1.38 18.75
N SER A 144 -2.17 -0.25 19.43
CA SER A 144 -2.15 1.10 18.88
C SER A 144 -0.73 1.55 18.50
N HIS A 145 0.31 1.00 19.16
CA HIS A 145 1.71 1.29 18.89
C HIS A 145 2.48 -0.01 18.70
N ILE A 146 3.15 -0.17 17.57
CA ILE A 146 3.86 -1.40 17.23
C ILE A 146 5.28 -1.03 16.78
N VAL A 147 6.27 -1.68 17.39
CA VAL A 147 7.66 -1.68 16.96
C VAL A 147 8.06 -3.11 16.63
N VAL A 148 8.53 -3.35 15.42
CA VAL A 148 9.10 -4.63 14.98
C VAL A 148 10.59 -4.42 14.75
N ILE A 149 11.41 -5.26 15.38
CA ILE A 149 12.86 -5.29 15.22
C ILE A 149 13.21 -6.60 14.55
N GLY A 150 13.83 -6.50 13.38
CA GLY A 150 14.15 -7.61 12.51
C GLY A 150 15.43 -8.35 12.87
N ASP A 151 15.46 -9.62 12.49
CA ASP A 151 16.65 -10.44 12.30
C ASP A 151 16.95 -10.60 10.80
N SER A 152 17.87 -11.51 10.48
CA SER A 152 18.22 -11.84 9.10
C SER A 152 17.35 -12.95 8.48
N THR A 153 16.18 -13.29 9.05
CA THR A 153 15.36 -14.42 8.57
C THR A 153 13.96 -13.99 8.13
N ALA A 154 13.35 -13.01 8.80
CA ALA A 154 11.98 -12.59 8.51
C ALA A 154 11.79 -12.08 7.07
N LYS A 155 10.95 -12.78 6.29
CA LYS A 155 10.64 -12.47 4.88
C LYS A 155 9.28 -11.82 4.71
N ASN A 156 8.29 -12.20 5.51
CA ASN A 156 6.92 -11.70 5.40
C ASN A 156 6.42 -11.20 6.75
N LEU A 157 5.83 -10.01 6.76
CA LEU A 157 5.18 -9.43 7.94
C LEU A 157 3.71 -9.14 7.63
N GLN A 158 2.80 -9.73 8.39
CA GLN A 158 1.38 -9.43 8.35
C GLN A 158 0.94 -8.80 9.68
N ILE A 159 0.22 -7.69 9.59
CA ILE A 159 -0.33 -6.98 10.74
C ILE A 159 -1.83 -6.83 10.52
N GLY A 160 -2.65 -7.29 11.46
CA GLY A 160 -4.10 -7.20 11.38
C GLY A 160 -4.77 -7.07 12.75
N GLY A 161 -6.10 -7.09 12.76
CA GLY A 161 -6.92 -6.98 13.98
C GLY A 161 -7.79 -5.73 13.99
N GLU A 162 -8.33 -5.42 15.16
CA GLU A 162 -9.27 -4.32 15.35
C GLU A 162 -8.58 -3.04 15.86
N GLY A 163 -9.21 -1.88 15.66
CA GLY A 163 -8.69 -0.58 16.11
C GLY A 163 -7.71 0.09 15.15
N VAL A 164 -7.21 1.28 15.51
CA VAL A 164 -6.29 2.07 14.67
C VAL A 164 -4.87 1.96 15.22
N ILE A 165 -3.89 1.69 14.36
CA ILE A 165 -2.47 1.82 14.70
C ILE A 165 -2.08 3.29 14.56
N ARG A 166 -1.69 3.93 15.65
CA ARG A 166 -1.17 5.30 15.66
C ARG A 166 0.25 5.34 15.09
N SER A 167 1.09 4.40 15.52
CA SER A 167 2.51 4.34 15.16
C SER A 167 2.94 2.91 14.89
N LEU A 168 3.40 2.64 13.67
CA LEU A 168 4.04 1.41 13.26
C LEU A 168 5.48 1.71 12.87
N ASN A 169 6.44 1.10 13.55
CA ASN A 169 7.85 1.23 13.22
C ASN A 169 8.45 -0.15 12.99
N ILE A 170 9.09 -0.35 11.84
CA ILE A 170 9.73 -1.60 11.47
C ILE A 170 11.21 -1.28 11.24
N TYR A 171 12.10 -1.95 11.96
CA TYR A 171 13.53 -1.69 11.93
C TYR A 171 14.32 -2.94 11.59
N ASP A 172 15.35 -2.79 10.76
CA ASP A 172 16.41 -3.79 10.56
C ASP A 172 15.97 -5.18 10.06
N CYS A 173 14.76 -5.32 9.51
CA CYS A 173 14.33 -6.54 8.82
C CYS A 173 14.98 -6.61 7.43
N SER A 174 16.24 -7.03 7.32
CA SER A 174 16.99 -6.93 6.06
C SER A 174 16.44 -7.82 4.95
N GLU A 175 15.93 -9.00 5.29
CA GLU A 175 15.40 -10.00 4.35
C GLU A 175 13.89 -9.86 4.06
N ILE A 176 13.24 -8.85 4.65
CA ILE A 176 11.80 -8.66 4.51
C ILE A 176 11.46 -8.35 3.05
N ASN A 177 10.68 -9.21 2.41
CA ASN A 177 10.24 -9.06 1.03
C ASN A 177 8.86 -8.41 0.97
N SER A 178 7.96 -8.77 1.88
CA SER A 178 6.56 -8.33 1.86
C SER A 178 6.07 -7.87 3.23
N ILE A 179 5.37 -6.74 3.26
CA ILE A 179 4.65 -6.23 4.43
C ILE A 179 3.18 -6.04 4.04
N LYS A 180 2.28 -6.66 4.79
CA LYS A 180 0.82 -6.54 4.63
C LYS A 180 0.20 -6.00 5.91
N ILE A 181 -0.55 -4.91 5.80
CA ILE A 181 -1.20 -4.23 6.92
C ILE A 181 -2.70 -4.18 6.66
N ASP A 182 -3.43 -5.05 7.36
CA ASP A 182 -4.89 -5.20 7.33
C ASP A 182 -5.54 -4.39 8.46
N LYS A 183 -5.03 -3.17 8.70
CA LYS A 183 -5.44 -2.27 9.79
C LYS A 183 -5.09 -0.82 9.44
N ARG A 184 -5.89 0.15 9.87
CA ARG A 184 -5.61 1.59 9.62
C ARG A 184 -4.34 2.01 10.37
N VAL A 185 -3.39 2.62 9.68
CA VAL A 185 -2.16 3.15 10.28
C VAL A 185 -2.06 4.67 10.11
N LEU A 186 -1.88 5.45 11.17
CA LEU A 186 -1.66 6.90 11.02
C LEU A 186 -0.22 7.22 10.60
N SER A 187 0.77 6.55 11.19
CA SER A 187 2.18 6.69 10.81
C SER A 187 2.87 5.33 10.71
N CYS A 188 3.39 5.03 9.52
CA CYS A 188 4.20 3.84 9.23
C CYS A 188 5.62 4.25 8.86
N ARG A 189 6.62 3.73 9.58
CA ARG A 189 8.04 3.96 9.34
C ARG A 189 8.75 2.63 9.16
N ILE A 190 9.37 2.47 8.00
CA ILE A 190 10.15 1.29 7.66
C ILE A 190 11.60 1.72 7.51
N ASN A 191 12.46 1.21 8.39
CA ASN A 191 13.84 1.63 8.54
C ASN A 191 14.80 0.46 8.33
N GLN A 192 15.79 0.63 7.47
CA GLN A 192 16.87 -0.33 7.20
C GLN A 192 16.37 -1.71 6.73
N CYS A 193 15.21 -1.76 6.08
CA CYS A 193 14.61 -2.96 5.49
C CYS A 193 14.96 -3.08 4.01
N TYR A 194 16.20 -3.47 3.70
CA TYR A 194 16.75 -3.40 2.34
C TYR A 194 16.12 -4.39 1.34
N GLY A 195 15.57 -5.50 1.82
CA GLY A 195 14.93 -6.53 1.00
C GLY A 195 13.52 -6.19 0.51
N LEU A 196 12.92 -5.08 0.97
CA LEU A 196 11.50 -4.78 0.76
C LEU A 196 11.15 -4.72 -0.73
N LYS A 197 10.22 -5.57 -1.16
CA LYS A 197 9.70 -5.62 -2.54
C LYS A 197 8.25 -5.21 -2.63
N SER A 198 7.43 -5.51 -1.62
CA SER A 198 6.01 -5.14 -1.61
C SER A 198 5.56 -4.65 -0.25
N LEU A 199 4.81 -3.55 -0.24
CA LEU A 199 4.12 -3.02 0.93
C LEU A 199 2.67 -2.75 0.55
N LYS A 200 1.76 -3.39 1.28
CA LYS A 200 0.33 -3.20 1.14
C LYS A 200 -0.26 -2.78 2.46
N GLY A 201 -1.04 -1.72 2.45
CA GLY A 201 -1.75 -1.26 3.64
C GLY A 201 -2.52 0.01 3.39
N PHE A 202 -3.11 0.57 4.44
CA PHE A 202 -3.73 1.88 4.34
C PHE A 202 -3.47 2.74 5.55
N GLY A 203 -3.17 4.00 5.28
CA GLY A 203 -2.76 4.92 6.30
C GLY A 203 -2.53 6.34 5.84
N ASP A 204 -2.11 7.17 6.78
CA ASP A 204 -1.91 8.59 6.51
C ASP A 204 -0.47 8.83 6.03
N ARG A 205 0.54 8.47 6.83
CA ARG A 205 1.94 8.75 6.50
C ARG A 205 2.77 7.49 6.37
N LEU A 206 3.43 7.32 5.23
CA LEU A 206 4.39 6.26 4.98
C LEU A 206 5.80 6.82 4.76
N SER A 207 6.75 6.36 5.57
CA SER A 207 8.16 6.65 5.38
C SER A 207 8.96 5.37 5.24
N VAL A 208 9.81 5.31 4.22
CA VAL A 208 10.72 4.18 3.98
C VAL A 208 12.13 4.73 3.85
N LYS A 209 12.99 4.35 4.79
CA LYS A 209 14.38 4.81 4.89
C LYS A 209 15.34 3.61 5.10
N PRO A 210 16.56 3.67 4.58
CA PRO A 210 17.00 4.61 3.55
C PRO A 210 16.23 4.38 2.24
N LYS A 211 16.36 5.33 1.31
CA LYS A 211 15.84 5.17 -0.05
C LYS A 211 16.36 3.85 -0.65
N PRO A 212 15.49 3.00 -1.21
CA PRO A 212 15.93 1.77 -1.88
C PRO A 212 16.92 2.07 -3.01
N LYS A 213 17.92 1.20 -3.18
CA LYS A 213 18.90 1.33 -4.27
C LYS A 213 18.22 1.33 -5.64
N ASP A 214 17.18 0.50 -5.77
CA ASP A 214 16.28 0.48 -6.91
C ASP A 214 14.88 0.87 -6.44
N VAL A 215 14.51 2.13 -6.65
CA VAL A 215 13.18 2.64 -6.28
C VAL A 215 12.05 1.96 -7.06
N SER A 216 12.34 1.48 -8.28
CA SER A 216 11.37 0.78 -9.12
C SER A 216 11.13 -0.67 -8.69
N ALA A 217 11.98 -1.17 -7.77
CA ALA A 217 11.89 -2.52 -7.24
C ALA A 217 10.94 -2.66 -6.04
N VAL A 218 10.30 -1.60 -5.59
CA VAL A 218 9.36 -1.64 -4.45
C VAL A 218 7.96 -1.31 -4.95
N GLY A 219 7.01 -2.22 -4.77
CA GLY A 219 5.59 -1.98 -5.00
C GLY A 219 4.92 -1.49 -3.72
N ILE A 220 4.32 -0.31 -3.74
CA ILE A 220 3.48 0.19 -2.64
C ILE A 220 2.04 0.25 -3.12
N GLY A 221 1.13 -0.37 -2.37
CA GLY A 221 -0.30 -0.47 -2.70
C GLY A 221 -1.21 -0.31 -1.48
N GLY A 222 -2.51 -0.32 -1.76
CA GLY A 222 -3.54 0.09 -0.80
C GLY A 222 -3.77 1.60 -0.84
N PHE A 223 -3.95 2.27 0.30
CA PHE A 223 -4.28 3.69 0.36
C PHE A 223 -3.31 4.46 1.27
N TRP A 224 -2.57 5.43 0.75
CA TRP A 224 -1.66 6.27 1.54
C TRP A 224 -1.87 7.74 1.21
N HIS A 225 -2.19 8.56 2.22
CA HIS A 225 -2.29 10.01 2.02
C HIS A 225 -0.94 10.63 1.65
N GLU A 226 0.14 10.12 2.25
CA GLU A 226 1.51 10.54 2.02
C GLU A 226 2.40 9.30 1.88
N ALA A 227 2.91 9.11 0.66
CA ALA A 227 3.89 8.09 0.30
C ALA A 227 5.32 8.70 0.31
N PRO A 228 6.37 7.86 0.33
CA PRO A 228 7.74 8.35 0.34
C PRO A 228 8.05 9.26 -0.86
N GLU A 229 8.73 10.39 -0.64
CA GLU A 229 9.03 11.39 -1.70
C GLU A 229 9.76 10.81 -2.92
N TRP A 230 10.54 9.74 -2.71
CA TRP A 230 11.26 9.07 -3.79
C TRP A 230 10.38 8.14 -4.65
N TYR A 231 9.15 7.87 -4.21
CA TYR A 231 8.22 6.95 -4.85
C TYR A 231 7.41 7.65 -5.95
N GLU A 232 7.86 7.49 -7.18
CA GLU A 232 7.15 8.04 -8.34
C GLU A 232 5.97 7.15 -8.73
N LEU A 233 4.76 7.50 -8.28
CA LEU A 233 3.53 6.72 -8.48
C LEU A 233 3.34 6.31 -9.95
N LYS A 234 3.49 7.25 -10.89
CA LYS A 234 3.24 7.02 -12.32
C LYS A 234 4.12 5.93 -12.92
N VAL A 235 5.36 5.85 -12.48
CA VAL A 235 6.35 4.86 -12.94
C VAL A 235 6.21 3.56 -12.17
N ALA A 236 5.98 3.63 -10.86
CA ALA A 236 5.85 2.48 -9.98
C ALA A 236 4.57 1.67 -10.26
N MET A 237 3.44 2.32 -10.52
CA MET A 237 2.15 1.67 -10.84
C MET A 237 2.22 0.75 -12.06
N LEU A 238 3.21 0.94 -12.92
CA LEU A 238 3.42 0.17 -14.14
C LEU A 238 4.30 -1.07 -13.93
N GLN A 239 4.87 -1.26 -12.74
CA GLN A 239 5.74 -2.39 -12.45
C GLN A 239 4.95 -3.58 -11.92
N ILE A 240 5.37 -4.80 -12.27
CA ILE A 240 4.75 -6.05 -11.82
C ILE A 240 4.64 -6.12 -10.29
N LYS A 241 5.68 -5.65 -9.58
CA LYS A 241 5.74 -5.65 -8.11
C LYS A 241 4.65 -4.78 -7.48
N HIS A 242 4.18 -3.74 -8.18
CA HIS A 242 3.06 -2.95 -7.69
C HIS A 242 1.78 -3.78 -7.61
N PHE A 243 1.57 -4.74 -8.51
CA PHE A 243 0.37 -5.59 -8.49
C PHE A 243 0.35 -6.58 -7.34
N GLU A 244 1.52 -7.02 -6.89
CA GLU A 244 1.66 -7.82 -5.67
C GLU A 244 1.16 -7.05 -4.44
N ALA A 245 1.36 -5.72 -4.44
CA ALA A 245 0.89 -4.83 -3.39
C ALA A 245 -0.58 -4.35 -3.57
N ASP A 246 -1.19 -4.59 -4.73
CA ASP A 246 -2.54 -4.10 -5.03
C ASP A 246 -3.64 -4.91 -4.29
N ILE A 247 -4.88 -4.42 -4.29
CA ILE A 247 -6.03 -5.04 -3.63
C ILE A 247 -6.53 -6.26 -4.46
N SER A 248 -6.85 -7.36 -3.80
CA SER A 248 -7.38 -8.59 -4.42
C SER A 248 -8.91 -8.58 -4.52
N PRO A 249 -9.50 -9.35 -5.44
CA PRO A 249 -10.96 -9.49 -5.52
C PRO A 249 -11.61 -9.95 -4.21
N SER A 250 -10.97 -10.86 -3.47
CA SER A 250 -11.48 -11.34 -2.17
C SER A 250 -11.48 -10.25 -1.09
N GLU A 251 -10.48 -9.37 -1.08
CA GLU A 251 -10.44 -8.23 -0.17
C GLU A 251 -11.44 -7.15 -0.57
N ILE A 252 -11.66 -6.93 -1.87
CA ILE A 252 -12.69 -6.01 -2.36
C ILE A 252 -14.08 -6.51 -1.95
N ARG A 253 -14.34 -7.82 -2.10
CA ARG A 253 -15.61 -8.43 -1.73
C ARG A 253 -15.85 -8.42 -0.22
N SER A 254 -14.85 -8.79 0.58
CA SER A 254 -15.02 -8.98 2.03
C SER A 254 -14.77 -7.72 2.87
N CYS A 255 -13.91 -6.80 2.39
CA CYS A 255 -13.40 -5.66 3.14
C CYS A 255 -12.82 -6.01 4.52
N LEU A 256 -12.40 -7.25 4.75
CA LEU A 256 -11.81 -7.70 6.02
C LEU A 256 -10.38 -7.18 6.22
N ASP A 257 -9.72 -6.72 5.15
CA ASP A 257 -8.46 -5.99 5.23
C ASP A 257 -8.64 -4.60 5.86
N MET A 258 -9.85 -4.06 5.96
CA MET A 258 -10.11 -2.69 6.43
C MET A 258 -10.21 -2.56 7.97
N GLY A 259 -9.38 -3.31 8.71
CA GLY A 259 -9.37 -3.30 10.17
C GLY A 259 -9.24 -1.89 10.76
N GLY A 260 -10.01 -1.58 11.80
CA GLY A 260 -9.98 -0.27 12.47
C GLY A 260 -10.68 0.87 11.75
N ILE A 261 -11.26 0.63 10.58
CA ILE A 261 -12.06 1.63 9.86
C ILE A 261 -13.52 1.51 10.27
N LYS A 262 -14.09 2.63 10.72
CA LYS A 262 -15.49 2.73 11.11
C LYS A 262 -16.14 3.93 10.42
N LEU A 263 -17.41 3.75 10.04
CA LEU A 263 -18.27 4.81 9.54
C LEU A 263 -18.92 5.49 10.74
N THR A 264 -18.62 6.77 10.91
CA THR A 264 -19.23 7.63 11.92
C THR A 264 -20.19 8.60 11.24
N PRO A 265 -21.43 8.74 11.74
CA PRO A 265 -22.37 9.76 11.28
C PRO A 265 -21.77 11.18 11.39
N HIS A 266 -22.17 12.07 10.48
CA HIS A 266 -21.67 13.45 10.46
C HIS A 266 -22.47 14.40 11.35
N SER A 267 -23.69 14.02 11.72
CA SER A 267 -24.60 14.80 12.57
C SER A 267 -25.23 13.90 13.64
N TYR A 268 -25.78 14.51 14.69
CA TYR A 268 -26.55 13.79 15.70
C TYR A 268 -27.93 13.35 15.16
N ASP A 269 -28.64 14.24 14.47
CA ASP A 269 -29.99 14.00 13.95
C ASP A 269 -30.08 14.38 12.46
N GLY A 270 -31.21 14.02 11.83
CA GLY A 270 -31.48 14.18 10.40
C GLY A 270 -31.00 13.00 9.54
N PRO A 271 -31.27 13.03 8.22
CA PRO A 271 -30.85 11.99 7.28
C PRO A 271 -29.33 11.76 7.34
N GLY A 272 -28.91 10.51 7.54
CA GLY A 272 -27.50 10.14 7.70
C GLY A 272 -26.88 10.54 9.06
N GLY A 273 -27.69 10.99 10.02
CA GLY A 273 -27.29 11.31 11.38
C GLY A 273 -27.27 10.10 12.33
N LEU A 274 -26.77 10.28 13.54
CA LEU A 274 -26.65 9.24 14.57
C LEU A 274 -27.99 8.55 14.88
N CYS A 275 -29.06 9.33 15.07
CA CYS A 275 -30.41 8.80 15.32
C CYS A 275 -30.92 7.97 14.13
N ASP A 276 -30.77 8.46 12.90
CA ASP A 276 -31.23 7.79 11.68
C ASP A 276 -30.44 6.50 11.40
N PHE A 277 -29.11 6.52 11.63
CA PHE A 277 -28.28 5.32 11.60
C PHE A 277 -28.76 4.29 12.61
N SER A 278 -28.99 4.70 13.87
CA SER A 278 -29.46 3.81 14.94
C SER A 278 -30.79 3.16 14.58
N GLU A 279 -31.76 3.96 14.12
CA GLU A 279 -33.09 3.49 13.74
C GLU A 279 -33.06 2.54 12.54
N LYS A 280 -32.48 2.96 11.41
CA LYS A 280 -32.51 2.18 10.16
C LYS A 280 -31.62 0.94 10.22
N LEU A 281 -30.47 1.01 10.90
CA LEU A 281 -29.56 -0.14 11.03
C LEU A 281 -29.97 -1.10 12.17
N GLY A 282 -30.83 -0.67 13.09
CA GLY A 282 -31.21 -1.46 14.26
C GLY A 282 -30.07 -1.64 15.26
N LEU A 283 -29.20 -0.63 15.38
CA LEU A 283 -28.07 -0.60 16.32
C LEU A 283 -28.34 0.40 17.44
N SER A 284 -27.74 0.23 18.61
CA SER A 284 -27.87 1.23 19.68
C SER A 284 -27.15 2.52 19.34
N ILE A 285 -27.63 3.65 19.87
CA ILE A 285 -26.96 4.96 19.70
C ILE A 285 -25.50 4.90 20.15
N ASP A 286 -25.23 4.22 21.27
CA ASP A 286 -23.88 4.05 21.79
C ASP A 286 -22.97 3.32 20.80
N GLU A 287 -23.47 2.25 20.18
CA GLU A 287 -22.72 1.50 19.18
C GLU A 287 -22.42 2.34 17.93
N VAL A 288 -23.43 3.04 17.40
CA VAL A 288 -23.27 3.90 16.23
C VAL A 288 -22.35 5.09 16.54
N SER A 289 -22.36 5.61 17.77
CA SER A 289 -21.52 6.73 18.20
C SER A 289 -20.02 6.37 18.17
N GLN A 290 -19.70 5.09 18.41
CA GLN A 290 -18.35 4.55 18.28
C GLN A 290 -17.98 4.24 16.82
N GLY A 291 -18.94 4.31 15.90
CA GLY A 291 -18.84 4.04 14.48
C GLY A 291 -19.09 2.57 14.11
N VAL A 292 -19.61 2.37 12.90
CA VAL A 292 -19.94 1.04 12.35
C VAL A 292 -18.78 0.53 11.48
N CYS A 293 -18.23 -0.64 11.78
CA CYS A 293 -17.18 -1.26 10.96
C CYS A 293 -17.65 -1.47 9.50
N VAL A 294 -16.73 -1.30 8.54
CA VAL A 294 -17.04 -1.40 7.10
C VAL A 294 -17.71 -2.73 6.72
N SER A 295 -17.15 -3.85 7.18
CA SER A 295 -17.70 -5.19 6.94
C SER A 295 -19.12 -5.33 7.51
N LYS A 296 -19.34 -4.88 8.75
CA LYS A 296 -20.65 -4.89 9.39
C LYS A 296 -21.68 -4.03 8.63
N MET A 297 -21.28 -2.86 8.13
CA MET A 297 -22.16 -2.02 7.30
C MET A 297 -22.59 -2.75 6.03
N ILE A 298 -21.66 -3.43 5.34
CA ILE A 298 -21.96 -4.22 4.15
C ILE A 298 -22.96 -5.33 4.48
N ASP A 299 -22.71 -6.10 5.55
CA ASP A 299 -23.59 -7.18 5.98
C ASP A 299 -24.99 -6.68 6.30
N LEU A 300 -25.10 -5.55 7.00
CA LEU A 300 -26.38 -4.93 7.33
C LEU A 300 -27.16 -4.51 6.09
N ILE A 301 -26.50 -3.92 5.09
CA ILE A 301 -27.11 -3.52 3.82
C ILE A 301 -27.58 -4.73 3.01
N LEU A 302 -26.78 -5.80 2.96
CA LEU A 302 -27.14 -7.02 2.22
C LEU A 302 -28.30 -7.79 2.87
N GLN A 303 -28.51 -7.64 4.18
CA GLN A 303 -29.67 -8.21 4.88
C GLN A 303 -30.97 -7.47 4.56
N ASP A 304 -30.93 -6.14 4.40
CA ASP A 304 -32.06 -5.33 4.00
C ASP A 304 -31.62 -4.13 3.15
N ASN A 305 -31.90 -4.20 1.85
CA ASN A 305 -31.53 -3.18 0.88
C ASN A 305 -32.01 -1.77 1.25
N LYS A 306 -33.07 -1.61 2.06
CA LYS A 306 -33.54 -0.29 2.52
C LYS A 306 -32.50 0.44 3.37
N ARG A 307 -31.63 -0.30 4.05
CA ARG A 307 -30.53 0.25 4.87
C ARG A 307 -29.46 0.96 4.03
N TYR A 308 -29.42 0.71 2.73
CA TYR A 308 -28.55 1.45 1.81
C TYR A 308 -28.80 2.96 1.84
N SER A 309 -30.03 3.40 2.10
CA SER A 309 -30.38 4.82 2.18
C SER A 309 -29.50 5.58 3.18
N VAL A 310 -29.21 4.98 4.34
CA VAL A 310 -28.32 5.55 5.37
C VAL A 310 -26.92 5.80 4.81
N PHE A 311 -26.37 4.81 4.12
CA PHE A 311 -25.05 4.89 3.52
C PHE A 311 -25.02 5.89 2.36
N GLN A 312 -26.09 5.96 1.57
CA GLN A 312 -26.23 6.95 0.51
C GLN A 312 -26.26 8.37 1.07
N GLU A 313 -27.03 8.62 2.12
CA GLU A 313 -27.09 9.92 2.82
C GLU A 313 -25.73 10.29 3.43
N TRP A 314 -25.01 9.31 4.01
CA TRP A 314 -23.63 9.51 4.46
C TRP A 314 -22.71 9.91 3.29
N CYS A 315 -22.86 9.31 2.12
CA CYS A 315 -22.09 9.65 0.91
C CYS A 315 -22.44 11.02 0.31
N ASP A 316 -23.61 11.59 0.64
CA ASP A 316 -24.04 12.90 0.16
C ASP A 316 -23.42 14.06 0.96
N CYS A 317 -22.77 13.76 2.09
CA CYS A 317 -21.99 14.72 2.87
C CYS A 317 -20.66 15.11 2.18
N GLN A 318 -19.96 16.12 2.74
CA GLN A 318 -18.60 16.44 2.31
C GLN A 318 -17.62 15.35 2.80
N LEU A 319 -17.20 14.48 1.88
CA LEU A 319 -16.26 13.39 2.19
C LEU A 319 -14.81 13.77 1.89
N SER A 320 -13.92 13.50 2.85
CA SER A 320 -12.46 13.44 2.64
C SER A 320 -12.06 12.33 1.66
N HIS A 321 -10.83 12.38 1.11
CA HIS A 321 -10.35 11.35 0.17
C HIS A 321 -10.39 9.94 0.78
N PHE A 322 -10.06 9.82 2.06
CA PHE A 322 -10.15 8.54 2.76
C PHE A 322 -11.59 8.06 2.92
N GLN A 323 -12.53 8.95 3.24
CA GLN A 323 -13.95 8.61 3.29
C GLN A 323 -14.52 8.24 1.92
N GLN A 324 -14.08 8.92 0.85
CA GLN A 324 -14.40 8.54 -0.53
C GLN A 324 -13.85 7.15 -0.85
N TYR A 325 -12.64 6.81 -0.40
CA TYR A 325 -12.07 5.48 -0.54
C TYR A 325 -12.90 4.43 0.21
N ILE A 326 -13.32 4.71 1.45
CA ILE A 326 -14.23 3.83 2.21
C ILE A 326 -15.54 3.62 1.46
N ALA A 327 -16.13 4.70 0.94
CA ALA A 327 -17.36 4.65 0.17
C ALA A 327 -17.20 3.75 -1.07
N MET A 328 -16.13 3.96 -1.86
CA MET A 328 -15.84 3.15 -3.04
C MET A 328 -15.55 1.68 -2.70
N ARG A 329 -14.93 1.39 -1.55
CA ARG A 329 -14.74 0.01 -1.05
C ARG A 329 -16.07 -0.67 -0.73
N ILE A 330 -17.00 0.02 -0.06
CA ILE A 330 -18.35 -0.49 0.21
C ILE A 330 -19.11 -0.72 -1.09
N LEU A 331 -19.11 0.26 -2.01
CA LEU A 331 -19.79 0.14 -3.31
C LEU A 331 -19.27 -1.05 -4.12
N SER A 332 -17.94 -1.21 -4.20
CA SER A 332 -17.30 -2.32 -4.90
C SER A 332 -17.62 -3.68 -4.27
N SER A 333 -17.69 -3.75 -2.93
CA SER A 333 -18.11 -4.95 -2.23
C SER A 333 -19.57 -5.30 -2.53
N LEU A 334 -20.49 -4.35 -2.38
CA LEU A 334 -21.93 -4.55 -2.59
C LEU A 334 -22.23 -5.03 -4.02
N ILE A 335 -21.69 -4.36 -5.04
CA ILE A 335 -21.93 -4.74 -6.43
C ILE A 335 -21.32 -6.10 -6.79
N SER A 336 -20.15 -6.44 -6.22
CA SER A 336 -19.54 -7.77 -6.40
C SER A 336 -20.37 -8.90 -5.77
N GLN A 337 -21.29 -8.55 -4.88
CA GLN A 337 -22.23 -9.47 -4.22
C GLN A 337 -23.64 -9.41 -4.81
N GLY A 338 -23.83 -8.70 -5.94
CA GLY A 338 -25.09 -8.66 -6.69
C GLY A 338 -26.10 -7.61 -6.22
N PHE A 339 -25.65 -6.57 -5.49
CA PHE A 339 -26.50 -5.44 -5.12
C PHE A 339 -26.95 -4.60 -6.34
N ASP A 340 -27.98 -3.78 -6.19
CA ASP A 340 -28.58 -2.98 -7.28
C ASP A 340 -27.58 -2.00 -7.93
N GLU A 341 -27.21 -2.30 -9.18
CA GLU A 341 -26.34 -1.49 -10.02
C GLU A 341 -26.76 -0.02 -10.11
N LYS A 342 -28.07 0.28 -10.22
CA LYS A 342 -28.53 1.66 -10.45
C LYS A 342 -28.19 2.55 -9.26
N LEU A 343 -28.41 2.03 -8.04
CA LEU A 343 -28.08 2.73 -6.80
C LEU A 343 -26.58 2.90 -6.64
N ILE A 344 -25.79 1.85 -6.93
CA ILE A 344 -24.33 1.90 -6.87
C ILE A 344 -23.78 2.97 -7.82
N LEU A 345 -24.24 2.98 -9.08
CA LEU A 345 -23.79 3.94 -10.09
C LEU A 345 -24.19 5.38 -9.76
N GLN A 346 -25.36 5.59 -9.15
CA GLN A 346 -25.78 6.91 -8.68
C GLN A 346 -24.84 7.44 -7.59
N THR A 347 -24.58 6.64 -6.55
CA THR A 347 -23.69 7.03 -5.45
C THR A 347 -22.25 7.21 -5.93
N ARG A 348 -21.75 6.32 -6.80
CA ARG A 348 -20.42 6.45 -7.42
C ARG A 348 -20.27 7.76 -8.20
N LYS A 349 -21.29 8.19 -8.94
CA LYS A 349 -21.26 9.49 -9.66
C LYS A 349 -21.17 10.67 -8.69
N ASN A 350 -21.88 10.61 -7.56
CA ASN A 350 -21.77 11.65 -6.55
C ASN A 350 -20.36 11.70 -5.93
N ILE A 351 -19.79 10.54 -5.58
CA ILE A 351 -18.43 10.44 -5.03
C ILE A 351 -17.39 10.97 -6.03
N LEU A 352 -17.48 10.63 -7.32
CA LEU A 352 -16.58 11.19 -8.34
C LEU A 352 -16.70 12.71 -8.41
N ARG A 353 -17.92 13.26 -8.36
CA ARG A 353 -18.13 14.71 -8.33
C ARG A 353 -17.50 15.36 -7.10
N LEU A 354 -17.62 14.75 -5.93
CA LEU A 354 -16.95 15.23 -4.71
C LEU A 354 -15.43 15.18 -4.86
N ASN A 355 -14.90 14.11 -5.43
CA ASN A 355 -13.48 13.92 -5.66
C ASN A 355 -12.89 14.99 -6.60
N ILE A 356 -13.52 15.28 -7.74
CA ILE A 356 -13.04 16.30 -8.68
C ILE A 356 -13.09 17.71 -8.10
N ASN A 357 -14.02 17.97 -7.18
CA ASN A 357 -14.12 19.27 -6.51
C ASN A 357 -13.19 19.40 -5.31
N MET A 358 -12.47 18.33 -4.94
CA MET A 358 -11.57 18.35 -3.78
C MET A 358 -10.24 19.04 -4.09
N PRO A 359 -9.61 19.69 -3.10
CA PRO A 359 -8.36 20.40 -3.32
C PRO A 359 -7.18 19.40 -3.41
N LYS A 360 -6.22 19.64 -4.32
CA LYS A 360 -5.12 18.70 -4.64
C LYS A 360 -3.86 18.83 -3.82
N LEU A 361 -3.61 20.00 -3.23
CA LEU A 361 -2.30 20.29 -2.65
C LEU A 361 -2.37 20.11 -1.13
N VAL A 362 -1.55 19.21 -0.58
CA VAL A 362 -1.35 19.12 0.88
C VAL A 362 -0.48 20.30 1.31
N THR A 363 -1.01 21.21 2.12
CA THR A 363 -0.18 22.08 2.96
C THR A 363 -0.74 22.05 4.37
N GLU A 364 0.02 21.35 5.23
CA GLU A 364 -0.05 21.35 6.68
C GLU A 364 -1.12 20.49 7.39
N SER A 365 -0.58 19.77 8.40
CA SER A 365 -1.14 19.09 9.57
C SER A 365 -2.61 18.61 9.59
N VAL A 366 -2.78 17.35 9.99
CA VAL A 366 -3.99 16.50 9.98
C VAL A 366 -4.90 16.70 11.21
N ASN A 367 -4.76 17.81 11.93
CA ASN A 367 -5.12 17.86 13.36
C ASN A 367 -6.27 18.77 13.79
N ASP A 368 -7.18 19.14 12.89
CA ASP A 368 -8.36 19.92 13.25
C ASP A 368 -9.58 19.01 13.50
N GLY A 369 -9.56 18.18 14.56
CA GLY A 369 -10.72 17.44 15.10
C GLY A 369 -11.38 16.38 14.20
N TYR A 370 -11.14 16.45 12.90
CA TYR A 370 -11.44 15.50 11.86
C TYR A 370 -10.10 15.00 11.34
N LEU A 371 -9.91 13.68 11.31
CA LEU A 371 -8.67 13.01 10.93
C LEU A 371 -8.33 13.18 9.43
N GLY A 372 -8.06 14.41 8.97
CA GLY A 372 -7.64 14.76 7.61
C GLY A 372 -6.83 16.07 7.55
N GLY A 373 -5.82 16.12 6.68
CA GLY A 373 -4.96 17.30 6.43
C GLY A 373 -5.70 18.46 5.77
N LYS A 374 -5.12 19.67 5.79
CA LYS A 374 -5.64 20.81 5.03
C LYS A 374 -5.11 20.81 3.60
N TRP A 375 -6.04 21.10 2.67
CA TRP A 375 -5.81 21.00 1.23
C TRP A 375 -6.04 22.36 0.56
N ASN A 376 -5.10 22.79 -0.29
CA ASN A 376 -5.24 23.98 -1.13
C ASN A 376 -5.79 23.64 -2.52
N GLN A 377 -6.67 24.51 -3.03
CA GLN A 377 -7.48 24.29 -4.22
C GLN A 377 -6.68 24.51 -5.51
N LEU A 378 -6.28 23.41 -6.13
CA LEU A 378 -5.85 23.36 -7.53
C LEU A 378 -6.84 22.46 -8.26
N THR A 379 -7.72 23.01 -9.09
CA THR A 379 -8.68 22.22 -9.88
C THR A 379 -8.02 21.71 -11.17
N SER A 380 -8.37 20.51 -11.68
CA SER A 380 -7.99 20.11 -13.05
C SER A 380 -8.93 20.69 -14.09
N SER A 381 -8.48 20.61 -15.34
CA SER A 381 -9.29 20.81 -16.54
C SER A 381 -10.12 19.59 -16.97
N ASN A 382 -9.96 18.40 -16.39
CA ASN A 382 -10.60 17.16 -16.88
C ASN A 382 -11.69 16.66 -15.91
N LYS A 383 -12.96 16.68 -16.35
CA LYS A 383 -14.13 16.56 -15.47
C LYS A 383 -14.62 15.13 -15.20
N ASP A 384 -13.91 14.11 -15.69
CA ASP A 384 -14.35 12.72 -15.61
C ASP A 384 -13.29 11.75 -15.04
N GLU A 385 -12.16 12.27 -14.53
CA GLU A 385 -11.06 11.45 -13.98
C GLU A 385 -10.98 11.57 -12.45
N TRP A 386 -10.63 10.47 -11.79
CA TRP A 386 -10.32 10.46 -10.36
C TRP A 386 -9.07 11.28 -10.09
N GLU A 387 -9.20 12.29 -9.23
CA GLU A 387 -8.10 13.12 -8.77
C GLU A 387 -7.40 12.46 -7.57
N VAL A 388 -6.08 12.35 -7.69
CA VAL A 388 -5.20 11.86 -6.63
C VAL A 388 -4.14 12.93 -6.34
N PRO A 389 -3.94 13.31 -5.07
CA PRO A 389 -2.88 14.24 -4.71
C PRO A 389 -1.48 13.78 -5.11
N ASN A 390 -0.57 14.74 -5.29
CA ASN A 390 0.85 14.43 -5.48
C ASN A 390 1.39 13.68 -4.24
N ASN A 391 2.25 12.69 -4.47
CA ASN A 391 2.85 11.85 -3.43
C ASN A 391 1.83 11.05 -2.60
N ALA A 392 0.61 10.83 -3.09
CA ALA A 392 -0.36 9.93 -2.49
C ALA A 392 -0.48 8.63 -3.30
N ILE A 393 -0.99 7.58 -2.67
CA ILE A 393 -1.36 6.32 -3.34
C ILE A 393 -2.84 6.10 -3.05
N MET A 394 -3.69 6.27 -4.07
CA MET A 394 -5.14 6.10 -3.92
C MET A 394 -5.69 5.27 -5.08
N PRO A 395 -6.20 4.05 -4.84
CA PRO A 395 -6.50 3.10 -5.91
C PRO A 395 -7.94 3.29 -6.43
N PHE A 396 -8.38 4.54 -6.64
CA PHE A 396 -9.75 4.84 -7.08
C PHE A 396 -10.08 4.20 -8.43
N GLY A 397 -9.19 4.32 -9.42
CA GLY A 397 -9.37 3.68 -10.74
C GLY A 397 -9.47 2.16 -10.65
N ARG A 398 -8.77 1.54 -9.69
CA ARG A 398 -8.83 0.08 -9.44
C ARG A 398 -10.18 -0.36 -8.86
N LEU A 399 -10.75 0.42 -7.94
CA LEU A 399 -12.08 0.16 -7.35
C LEU A 399 -13.20 0.44 -8.37
N ASP A 400 -13.08 1.54 -9.10
CA ASP A 400 -14.04 1.93 -10.13
C ASP A 400 -14.12 0.89 -11.25
N LEU A 401 -12.98 0.31 -11.64
CA LEU A 401 -12.94 -0.83 -12.55
C LEU A 401 -13.73 -2.03 -12.01
N GLU A 402 -13.63 -2.37 -10.72
CA GLU A 402 -14.42 -3.50 -10.17
C GLU A 402 -15.92 -3.22 -10.18
N ILE A 403 -16.33 -1.97 -9.95
CA ILE A 403 -17.73 -1.61 -10.11
C ILE A 403 -18.15 -1.87 -11.55
N TRP A 404 -17.40 -1.39 -12.54
CA TRP A 404 -17.72 -1.59 -13.96
C TRP A 404 -17.76 -3.05 -14.38
N LEU A 405 -16.84 -3.88 -13.88
CA LEU A 405 -16.85 -5.32 -14.18
C LEU A 405 -18.13 -6.02 -13.71
N ASN A 406 -18.80 -5.49 -12.68
CA ASN A 406 -20.04 -6.04 -12.13
C ASN A 406 -21.30 -5.27 -12.55
N CYS A 407 -21.17 -4.29 -13.45
CA CYS A 407 -22.26 -3.49 -13.99
C CYS A 407 -22.50 -3.79 -15.49
N ASP A 408 -23.71 -3.56 -15.98
CA ASP A 408 -24.10 -3.65 -17.39
C ASP A 408 -23.73 -2.39 -18.20
N MET A 409 -22.94 -1.49 -17.63
CA MET A 409 -22.18 -0.51 -18.41
C MET A 409 -21.23 -1.24 -19.35
N GLY A 410 -21.67 -1.44 -20.59
CA GLY A 410 -20.92 -2.19 -21.60
C GLY A 410 -19.47 -1.71 -21.75
N LEU A 411 -18.61 -2.64 -22.19
CA LEU A 411 -17.20 -2.40 -22.51
C LEU A 411 -17.01 -1.20 -23.47
N ASP A 412 -18.04 -0.90 -24.27
CA ASP A 412 -18.14 0.26 -25.14
C ASP A 412 -17.90 1.60 -24.43
N PHE A 413 -18.22 1.74 -23.13
CA PHE A 413 -17.96 2.99 -22.42
C PHE A 413 -16.46 3.27 -22.29
N ILE A 414 -15.68 2.27 -21.91
CA ILE A 414 -14.22 2.37 -21.78
C ILE A 414 -13.60 2.61 -23.16
N THR A 415 -14.08 1.91 -24.19
CA THR A 415 -13.64 2.11 -25.58
C THR A 415 -13.96 3.52 -26.07
N LYS A 416 -15.17 4.04 -25.80
CA LYS A 416 -15.57 5.40 -26.15
C LYS A 416 -14.73 6.45 -25.43
N GLN A 417 -14.37 6.24 -24.17
CA GLN A 417 -13.47 7.17 -23.46
C GLN A 417 -12.06 7.17 -24.05
N ILE A 418 -11.53 6.00 -24.42
CA ILE A 418 -10.26 5.91 -25.15
C ILE A 418 -10.33 6.65 -26.49
N GLU A 419 -11.43 6.52 -27.22
CA GLU A 419 -11.66 7.24 -28.49
C GLU A 419 -11.77 8.75 -28.28
N VAL A 420 -12.49 9.21 -27.24
CA VAL A 420 -12.61 10.64 -26.90
C VAL A 420 -11.24 11.22 -26.57
N GLU A 421 -10.47 10.56 -25.71
CA GLU A 421 -9.10 10.96 -25.36
C GLU A 421 -8.22 11.01 -26.62
N SER A 422 -8.22 9.96 -27.43
CA SER A 422 -7.48 9.92 -28.71
C SER A 422 -7.86 11.08 -29.64
N ASN A 423 -9.14 11.43 -29.72
CA ASN A 423 -9.63 12.54 -30.53
C ASN A 423 -9.24 13.92 -29.98
N GLN A 424 -9.13 14.08 -28.65
CA GLN A 424 -8.64 15.31 -28.03
C GLN A 424 -7.13 15.48 -28.26
N TYR A 425 -6.36 14.40 -28.05
CA TYR A 425 -4.91 14.42 -28.24
C TYR A 425 -4.50 14.56 -29.72
N SER A 426 -5.32 14.11 -30.68
CA SER A 426 -5.06 14.35 -32.10
C SER A 426 -5.29 15.80 -32.57
N LYS A 427 -6.11 16.58 -31.83
CA LYS A 427 -6.45 17.97 -32.19
C LYS A 427 -5.60 19.03 -31.49
N GLY A 428 -4.90 18.68 -30.40
CA GLY A 428 -4.18 19.64 -29.57
C GLY A 428 -2.67 19.74 -29.81
N TYR A 429 -1.95 18.62 -29.85
CA TYR A 429 -0.49 18.54 -30.03
C TYR A 429 -0.18 17.12 -30.54
N ARG A 430 0.98 16.85 -31.16
CA ARG A 430 1.41 15.47 -31.52
C ARG A 430 1.77 14.66 -30.26
N THR A 431 0.79 14.41 -29.42
CA THR A 431 0.93 13.81 -28.09
C THR A 431 0.40 12.39 -28.12
N HIS A 432 1.25 11.45 -27.68
CA HIS A 432 0.97 10.02 -27.62
C HIS A 432 -0.14 9.70 -26.61
N LEU A 433 -0.97 8.72 -26.94
CA LEU A 433 -2.12 8.32 -26.11
C LEU A 433 -1.66 7.83 -24.73
N GLY A 434 -0.55 7.09 -24.67
CA GLY A 434 0.03 6.60 -23.40
C GLY A 434 0.59 7.69 -22.49
N LYS A 435 0.59 8.97 -22.93
CA LYS A 435 0.89 10.12 -22.06
C LYS A 435 -0.34 10.60 -21.27
N SER A 436 -1.55 10.25 -21.71
CA SER A 436 -2.77 10.53 -20.94
C SER A 436 -2.72 9.80 -19.61
N GLU A 437 -2.97 10.54 -18.52
CA GLU A 437 -3.01 10.00 -17.17
C GLU A 437 -4.14 8.99 -17.01
N PHE A 438 -5.31 9.32 -17.55
CA PHE A 438 -6.47 8.44 -17.60
C PHE A 438 -6.14 7.11 -18.29
N VAL A 439 -5.57 7.15 -19.50
CA VAL A 439 -5.27 5.93 -20.26
C VAL A 439 -4.24 5.07 -19.51
N ARG A 440 -3.21 5.67 -18.93
CA ARG A 440 -2.21 4.94 -18.13
C ARG A 440 -2.85 4.29 -16.91
N ASN A 441 -3.66 5.03 -16.15
CA ASN A 441 -4.35 4.53 -14.96
C ASN A 441 -5.32 3.39 -15.28
N LEU A 442 -6.01 3.49 -16.43
CA LEU A 442 -6.89 2.46 -16.94
C LEU A 442 -6.12 1.18 -17.32
N ILE A 443 -5.04 1.31 -18.11
CA ILE A 443 -4.18 0.17 -18.49
C ILE A 443 -3.64 -0.54 -17.24
N VAL A 444 -3.11 0.23 -16.29
CA VAL A 444 -2.62 -0.31 -15.01
C VAL A 444 -3.71 -1.06 -14.27
N SER A 445 -4.89 -0.45 -14.12
CA SER A 445 -5.99 -1.05 -13.37
C SER A 445 -6.45 -2.36 -14.01
N ILE A 446 -6.57 -2.40 -15.33
CA ILE A 446 -6.94 -3.60 -16.09
C ILE A 446 -5.88 -4.70 -15.93
N LEU A 447 -4.61 -4.38 -16.14
CA LEU A 447 -3.53 -5.37 -16.07
C LEU A 447 -3.32 -5.89 -14.64
N SER A 448 -3.42 -5.01 -13.63
CA SER A 448 -3.36 -5.41 -12.22
C SER A 448 -4.53 -6.32 -11.85
N ALA A 449 -5.75 -5.94 -12.25
CA ALA A 449 -6.95 -6.72 -12.00
C ALA A 449 -6.86 -8.10 -12.65
N ALA A 450 -6.44 -8.17 -13.91
CA ALA A 450 -6.33 -9.41 -14.69
C ALA A 450 -5.33 -10.43 -14.12
N ASN A 451 -4.31 -9.97 -13.39
CA ASN A 451 -3.35 -10.87 -12.75
C ASN A 451 -3.91 -11.58 -11.51
N LYS A 452 -5.06 -11.13 -11.00
CA LYS A 452 -5.73 -11.68 -9.83
C LYS A 452 -7.00 -12.41 -10.23
N SER A 453 -7.22 -13.58 -9.63
CA SER A 453 -8.43 -14.39 -9.80
C SER A 453 -9.35 -14.27 -8.60
N GLY A 454 -10.61 -14.69 -8.76
CA GLY A 454 -11.57 -14.80 -7.66
C GLY A 454 -12.80 -13.92 -7.82
N ARG A 455 -13.03 -13.37 -9.02
CA ARG A 455 -14.28 -12.65 -9.33
C ARG A 455 -15.38 -13.62 -9.75
N SER A 456 -16.58 -13.08 -9.98
CA SER A 456 -17.67 -13.80 -10.63
C SER A 456 -17.30 -14.14 -12.08
N GLU A 457 -17.89 -15.19 -12.64
CA GLU A 457 -17.62 -15.62 -14.02
C GLU A 457 -17.91 -14.52 -15.06
N GLY A 458 -18.95 -13.71 -14.82
CA GLY A 458 -19.29 -12.56 -15.68
C GLY A 458 -18.20 -11.49 -15.65
N ALA A 459 -17.71 -11.14 -14.46
CA ALA A 459 -16.62 -10.19 -14.30
C ALA A 459 -15.29 -10.71 -14.87
N GLU A 460 -14.96 -11.99 -14.67
CA GLU A 460 -13.76 -12.62 -15.27
C GLU A 460 -13.80 -12.57 -16.80
N ARG A 461 -14.96 -12.86 -17.42
CA ARG A 461 -15.14 -12.72 -18.87
C ARG A 461 -14.92 -11.30 -19.36
N LYS A 462 -15.46 -10.30 -18.65
CA LYS A 462 -15.30 -8.88 -19.00
C LYS A 462 -13.85 -8.42 -18.89
N ILE A 463 -13.13 -8.78 -17.82
CA ILE A 463 -11.71 -8.38 -17.68
C ILE A 463 -10.83 -9.09 -18.72
N ASN A 464 -11.09 -10.34 -19.06
CA ASN A 464 -10.37 -11.04 -20.12
C ASN A 464 -10.53 -10.35 -21.48
N HIS A 465 -11.76 -9.92 -21.79
CA HIS A 465 -12.02 -9.16 -23.00
C HIS A 465 -11.32 -7.79 -23.00
N LEU A 466 -11.32 -7.08 -21.86
CA LEU A 466 -10.57 -5.81 -21.74
C LEU A 466 -9.08 -6.01 -21.98
N VAL A 467 -8.49 -7.06 -21.43
CA VAL A 467 -7.08 -7.39 -21.65
C VAL A 467 -6.82 -7.69 -23.12
N GLU A 468 -7.64 -8.52 -23.77
CA GLU A 468 -7.53 -8.77 -25.21
C GLU A 468 -7.56 -7.46 -26.02
N MET A 469 -8.47 -6.55 -25.66
CA MET A 469 -8.59 -5.23 -26.29
C MET A 469 -7.33 -4.37 -26.08
N LEU A 470 -6.69 -4.40 -24.91
CA LEU A 470 -5.44 -3.66 -24.67
C LEU A 470 -4.33 -4.05 -25.65
N TYR A 471 -4.26 -5.33 -26.04
CA TYR A 471 -3.22 -5.84 -26.92
C TYR A 471 -3.58 -5.81 -28.41
N THR A 472 -4.87 -5.77 -28.74
CA THR A 472 -5.36 -5.89 -30.14
C THR A 472 -5.90 -4.58 -30.71
N ASN A 473 -6.34 -3.63 -29.88
CA ASN A 473 -6.89 -2.36 -30.35
C ASN A 473 -5.79 -1.51 -31.02
N PRO A 474 -5.96 -1.11 -32.30
CA PRO A 474 -5.00 -0.27 -33.03
C PRO A 474 -4.64 1.04 -32.32
N MET A 475 -5.56 1.66 -31.59
CA MET A 475 -5.29 2.93 -30.87
C MET A 475 -4.28 2.73 -29.72
N ILE A 476 -4.21 1.53 -29.16
CA ILE A 476 -3.33 1.19 -28.04
C ILE A 476 -2.06 0.51 -28.55
N ASN A 477 -2.19 -0.53 -29.36
CA ASN A 477 -1.07 -1.34 -29.82
C ASN A 477 -0.26 -0.72 -30.97
N GLN A 478 -0.64 0.47 -31.44
CA GLN A 478 0.16 1.31 -32.33
C GLN A 478 0.69 2.58 -31.65
N ASP A 479 0.38 2.80 -30.37
CA ASP A 479 1.01 3.85 -29.58
C ASP A 479 2.25 3.28 -28.85
N PRO A 480 3.45 3.86 -29.04
CA PRO A 480 4.67 3.32 -28.47
C PRO A 480 4.68 3.34 -26.94
N TYR A 481 4.08 4.34 -26.30
CA TYR A 481 4.04 4.44 -24.83
C TYR A 481 3.09 3.40 -24.23
N CYS A 482 1.91 3.24 -24.84
CA CYS A 482 0.99 2.16 -24.47
C CYS A 482 1.66 0.78 -24.61
N CYS A 483 2.41 0.57 -25.70
CA CYS A 483 3.12 -0.69 -25.93
C CYS A 483 4.22 -0.96 -24.92
N GLU A 484 4.96 0.06 -24.45
CA GLU A 484 5.95 -0.14 -23.38
C GLU A 484 5.32 -0.75 -22.12
N PHE A 485 4.08 -0.37 -21.82
CA PHE A 485 3.33 -0.90 -20.68
C PHE A 485 2.88 -2.32 -20.97
N THR A 486 2.15 -2.56 -22.05
CA THR A 486 1.62 -3.89 -22.36
C THR A 486 2.73 -4.94 -22.54
N ILE A 487 3.87 -4.57 -23.14
CA ILE A 487 5.03 -5.45 -23.30
C ILE A 487 5.60 -5.90 -21.96
N LEU A 488 5.76 -4.99 -21.00
CA LEU A 488 6.30 -5.32 -19.67
C LEU A 488 5.49 -6.42 -18.96
N HIS A 489 4.23 -6.61 -19.36
CA HIS A 489 3.26 -7.47 -18.68
C HIS A 489 3.03 -8.80 -19.40
N LEU A 490 3.62 -8.97 -20.59
CA LEU A 490 3.52 -10.22 -21.37
C LEU A 490 4.02 -11.44 -20.60
N GLY A 491 5.05 -11.28 -19.77
CA GLY A 491 5.65 -12.38 -19.02
C GLY A 491 4.83 -12.86 -17.81
N VAL A 492 3.85 -12.07 -17.36
CA VAL A 492 3.04 -12.37 -16.15
C VAL A 492 1.55 -12.50 -16.43
N SER A 493 1.08 -12.04 -17.58
CA SER A 493 -0.34 -12.09 -17.92
C SER A 493 -0.81 -13.51 -18.17
N LYS A 494 -1.86 -13.93 -17.44
CA LYS A 494 -2.48 -15.26 -17.58
C LYS A 494 -3.32 -15.43 -18.85
N ILE A 495 -3.70 -14.32 -19.48
CA ILE A 495 -4.69 -14.28 -20.59
C ILE A 495 -3.99 -14.22 -21.95
N VAL A 496 -2.76 -13.71 -21.99
CA VAL A 496 -2.06 -13.46 -23.25
C VAL A 496 -1.62 -14.76 -23.90
N ASP A 497 -2.15 -15.01 -25.10
CA ASP A 497 -1.79 -16.16 -25.93
C ASP A 497 -0.95 -15.77 -27.16
N SER A 498 -0.58 -16.78 -27.96
CA SER A 498 0.23 -16.59 -29.17
C SER A 498 -0.46 -15.78 -30.29
N LYS A 499 -1.79 -15.65 -30.24
CA LYS A 499 -2.60 -14.88 -31.19
C LYS A 499 -2.56 -13.41 -30.79
N ILE A 500 -2.81 -13.10 -29.52
CA ILE A 500 -2.72 -11.76 -28.91
C ILE A 500 -1.31 -11.17 -29.12
N VAL A 501 -0.27 -11.95 -28.84
CA VAL A 501 1.13 -11.55 -29.09
C VAL A 501 1.36 -11.27 -30.58
N GLY A 502 0.72 -12.03 -31.47
CA GLY A 502 0.79 -11.81 -32.91
C GLY A 502 0.22 -10.46 -33.34
N GLU A 503 -0.96 -10.09 -32.83
CA GLU A 503 -1.58 -8.80 -33.11
C GLU A 503 -0.79 -7.63 -32.52
N LEU A 504 -0.24 -7.77 -31.30
CA LEU A 504 0.66 -6.76 -30.73
C LEU A 504 1.89 -6.53 -31.62
N ILE A 505 2.56 -7.60 -32.06
CA ILE A 505 3.74 -7.50 -32.95
C ILE A 505 3.37 -6.86 -34.29
N LYS A 506 2.20 -7.19 -34.83
CA LYS A 506 1.67 -6.59 -36.07
C LYS A 506 1.43 -5.09 -35.87
N GLY A 507 0.79 -4.70 -34.77
CA GLY A 507 0.59 -3.30 -34.35
C GLY A 507 1.91 -2.54 -34.29
N ILE A 508 2.90 -3.06 -33.55
CA ILE A 508 4.25 -2.49 -33.44
C ILE A 508 4.91 -2.34 -34.81
N SER A 509 4.78 -3.34 -35.68
CA SER A 509 5.38 -3.30 -37.02
C SER A 509 4.75 -2.22 -37.90
N SER A 510 3.42 -2.03 -37.80
CA SER A 510 2.66 -1.04 -38.57
C SER A 510 2.71 0.39 -38.04
N MET A 511 3.27 0.60 -36.83
CA MET A 511 3.37 1.94 -36.22
C MET A 511 4.04 2.96 -37.16
N GLN A 512 3.52 4.19 -37.18
CA GLN A 512 4.10 5.30 -37.93
C GLN A 512 5.13 6.05 -37.07
N VAL A 513 6.18 5.34 -36.66
CA VAL A 513 7.30 5.84 -35.84
C VAL A 513 8.63 5.40 -36.44
N GLU A 514 9.71 6.01 -35.97
CA GLU A 514 11.08 5.70 -36.38
C GLU A 514 11.42 4.23 -36.11
N SER A 515 12.16 3.59 -37.01
CA SER A 515 12.42 2.14 -36.94
C SER A 515 13.13 1.70 -35.67
N TRP A 516 13.95 2.56 -35.05
CA TRP A 516 14.61 2.26 -33.79
C TRP A 516 13.62 2.11 -32.62
N VAL A 517 12.48 2.81 -32.65
CA VAL A 517 11.40 2.67 -31.64
C VAL A 517 10.77 1.29 -31.76
N LYS A 518 10.48 0.86 -33.00
CA LYS A 518 9.94 -0.49 -33.28
C LYS A 518 10.90 -1.58 -32.81
N VAL A 519 12.19 -1.41 -33.08
CA VAL A 519 13.26 -2.30 -32.60
C VAL A 519 13.24 -2.38 -31.07
N ALA A 520 13.21 -1.25 -30.37
CA ALA A 520 13.20 -1.21 -28.91
C ALA A 520 12.00 -1.99 -28.33
N LEU A 521 10.81 -1.79 -28.89
CA LEU A 521 9.60 -2.49 -28.47
C LEU A 521 9.66 -4.00 -28.77
N LEU A 522 10.08 -4.40 -29.98
CA LEU A 522 10.23 -5.82 -30.33
C LEU A 522 11.29 -6.53 -29.48
N ILE A 523 12.37 -5.84 -29.12
CA ILE A 523 13.37 -6.34 -28.17
C ILE A 523 12.75 -6.51 -26.79
N GLY A 524 11.89 -5.60 -26.36
CA GLY A 524 11.08 -5.76 -25.14
C GLY A 524 10.21 -7.01 -25.18
N VAL A 525 9.55 -7.31 -26.31
CA VAL A 525 8.75 -8.54 -26.48
C VAL A 525 9.64 -9.80 -26.39
N ILE A 526 10.80 -9.79 -27.04
CA ILE A 526 11.75 -10.93 -27.00
C ILE A 526 12.32 -11.10 -25.59
N HIS A 527 12.61 -10.00 -24.90
CA HIS A 527 13.05 -10.03 -23.51
C HIS A 527 12.00 -10.73 -22.63
N GLN A 528 10.74 -10.36 -22.74
CA GLN A 528 9.68 -10.84 -21.86
C GLN A 528 9.23 -12.28 -22.15
N ILE A 529 9.12 -12.69 -23.42
CA ILE A 529 8.55 -14.01 -23.79
C ILE A 529 9.29 -14.75 -24.92
N ASP A 530 10.44 -14.25 -25.39
CA ASP A 530 11.26 -14.84 -26.47
C ASP A 530 10.49 -15.26 -27.74
N SER A 531 9.51 -14.45 -28.14
CA SER A 531 8.60 -14.78 -29.25
C SER A 531 9.31 -14.95 -30.61
N PRO A 532 9.14 -16.11 -31.30
CA PRO A 532 9.69 -16.31 -32.65
C PRO A 532 9.16 -15.32 -33.69
N LYS A 533 7.88 -14.91 -33.57
CA LYS A 533 7.26 -13.92 -34.45
C LYS A 533 7.93 -12.54 -34.28
N ALA A 534 8.28 -12.17 -33.04
CA ALA A 534 8.95 -10.91 -32.75
C ALA A 534 10.38 -10.92 -33.31
N ARG A 535 11.09 -12.04 -33.18
CA ARG A 535 12.42 -12.25 -33.78
C ARG A 535 12.41 -12.12 -35.30
N LEU A 536 11.39 -12.68 -35.96
CA LEU A 536 11.22 -12.55 -37.41
C LEU A 536 10.94 -11.09 -37.82
N ALA A 537 10.06 -10.40 -37.09
CA ALA A 537 9.79 -8.98 -37.32
C ALA A 537 11.05 -8.13 -37.13
N LEU A 538 11.83 -8.41 -36.09
CA LEU A 538 13.10 -7.73 -35.80
C LEU A 538 14.12 -7.91 -36.94
N ARG A 539 14.25 -9.14 -37.46
CA ARG A 539 15.12 -9.45 -38.61
C ARG A 539 14.73 -8.70 -39.90
N ARG A 540 13.45 -8.34 -40.07
CA ARG A 540 13.00 -7.56 -41.24
C ARG A 540 13.37 -6.08 -41.11
N ILE A 541 13.49 -5.58 -39.89
CA ILE A 541 13.82 -4.18 -39.60
C ILE A 541 15.34 -3.94 -39.55
N SER A 542 16.14 -4.97 -39.27
CA SER A 542 17.62 -4.86 -39.16
C SER A 542 18.32 -4.39 -40.44
N SER A 543 17.66 -4.53 -41.60
CA SER A 543 18.14 -4.08 -42.91
C SER A 543 17.72 -2.65 -43.28
N ASP A 544 17.07 -1.93 -42.35
CA ASP A 544 16.70 -0.54 -42.59
C ASP A 544 17.94 0.35 -42.66
N LYS A 545 17.94 1.30 -43.62
CA LYS A 545 19.06 2.20 -43.92
C LYS A 545 19.38 3.17 -42.78
N GLY A 546 18.48 3.29 -41.80
CA GLY A 546 18.64 4.14 -40.62
C GLY A 546 19.56 3.59 -39.52
N PHE A 547 20.08 2.36 -39.65
CA PHE A 547 20.94 1.74 -38.63
C PHE A 547 22.41 1.67 -39.05
N THR A 548 23.33 1.85 -38.09
CA THR A 548 24.76 1.58 -38.29
C THR A 548 25.06 0.09 -38.31
N VAL A 549 26.22 -0.31 -38.82
CA VAL A 549 26.65 -1.73 -38.85
C VAL A 549 26.66 -2.34 -37.45
N SER A 550 27.11 -1.60 -36.43
CA SER A 550 27.11 -2.06 -35.04
C SER A 550 25.69 -2.30 -34.53
N GLN A 551 24.77 -1.36 -34.81
CA GLN A 551 23.37 -1.46 -34.41
C GLN A 551 22.68 -2.63 -35.11
N SER A 552 22.86 -2.79 -36.42
CA SER A 552 22.32 -3.92 -37.18
C SER A 552 22.86 -5.26 -36.69
N ASN A 553 24.14 -5.34 -36.30
CA ASN A 553 24.74 -6.53 -35.71
C ASN A 553 24.11 -6.89 -34.35
N ALA A 554 23.90 -5.89 -33.48
CA ALA A 554 23.23 -6.11 -32.19
C ALA A 554 21.77 -6.56 -32.39
N ILE A 555 21.04 -5.93 -33.30
CA ILE A 555 19.65 -6.30 -33.66
C ILE A 555 19.61 -7.74 -34.20
N ASN A 556 20.53 -8.10 -35.10
CA ASN A 556 20.63 -9.45 -35.66
C ASN A 556 21.00 -10.48 -34.60
N ALA A 557 21.87 -10.15 -33.65
CA ALA A 557 22.21 -11.04 -32.54
C ALA A 557 20.96 -11.40 -31.73
N VAL A 558 20.10 -10.42 -31.40
CA VAL A 558 18.83 -10.68 -30.71
C VAL A 558 17.85 -11.44 -31.61
N ALA A 559 17.73 -11.11 -32.89
CA ALA A 559 16.84 -11.81 -33.80
C ALA A 559 17.20 -13.31 -33.95
N VAL A 560 18.49 -13.64 -33.98
CA VAL A 560 18.99 -15.01 -34.15
C VAL A 560 19.05 -15.77 -32.83
N ALA A 561 19.58 -15.18 -31.77
CA ALA A 561 19.79 -15.87 -30.49
C ALA A 561 18.65 -15.70 -29.49
N GLY A 562 17.68 -14.81 -29.75
CA GLY A 562 16.58 -14.53 -28.85
C GLY A 562 17.06 -13.99 -27.50
N ARG A 563 16.42 -14.42 -26.41
CA ARG A 563 16.81 -14.05 -25.03
C ARG A 563 18.27 -14.36 -24.70
N ARG A 564 18.85 -15.43 -25.25
CA ARG A 564 20.25 -15.82 -25.01
C ARG A 564 21.26 -14.76 -25.43
N ALA A 565 20.90 -13.85 -26.34
CA ALA A 565 21.75 -12.72 -26.70
C ALA A 565 22.09 -11.83 -25.49
N PHE A 566 21.16 -11.70 -24.54
CA PHE A 566 21.35 -10.90 -23.32
C PHE A 566 22.11 -11.69 -22.26
N GLU A 567 21.78 -12.96 -22.08
CA GLU A 567 22.41 -13.85 -21.10
C GLU A 567 23.90 -14.07 -21.38
N THR A 568 24.28 -14.14 -22.65
CA THR A 568 25.68 -14.30 -23.09
C THR A 568 26.46 -12.99 -23.15
N GLY A 569 25.84 -11.85 -22.79
CA GLY A 569 26.47 -10.54 -22.81
C GLY A 569 26.73 -9.97 -24.21
N LYS A 570 26.26 -10.63 -25.28
CA LYS A 570 26.41 -10.14 -26.67
C LYS A 570 25.66 -8.84 -26.91
N VAL A 571 24.55 -8.64 -26.21
CA VAL A 571 23.77 -7.40 -26.21
C VAL A 571 23.48 -7.02 -24.75
N PRO A 572 23.60 -5.74 -24.36
CA PRO A 572 23.30 -5.32 -23.01
C PRO A 572 21.88 -5.69 -22.60
N TYR A 573 21.71 -6.14 -21.36
CA TYR A 573 20.39 -6.51 -20.83
C TYR A 573 19.41 -5.31 -20.96
N PRO A 574 18.23 -5.51 -21.57
CA PRO A 574 17.28 -4.43 -21.78
C PRO A 574 16.69 -3.98 -20.43
N LYS A 575 16.48 -2.68 -20.28
CA LYS A 575 15.85 -2.07 -19.10
C LYS A 575 14.59 -1.34 -19.54
N TRP A 576 13.53 -1.49 -18.78
CA TRP A 576 12.31 -0.70 -18.96
C TRP A 576 12.52 0.72 -18.38
N PRO A 577 11.96 1.79 -18.98
CA PRO A 577 11.21 1.82 -20.24
C PRO A 577 12.12 1.50 -21.44
N TYR A 578 11.64 0.69 -22.37
CA TYR A 578 12.48 0.13 -23.44
C TYR A 578 12.90 1.18 -24.46
N VAL A 579 12.00 2.08 -24.85
CA VAL A 579 12.24 3.10 -25.89
C VAL A 579 13.28 4.11 -25.40
N SER A 580 13.12 4.65 -24.19
CA SER A 580 14.06 5.64 -23.65
C SER A 580 15.45 5.05 -23.40
N ASN A 581 15.53 3.85 -22.81
CA ASN A 581 16.82 3.20 -22.53
C ASN A 581 17.52 2.70 -23.80
N TRP A 582 16.78 2.26 -24.81
CA TRP A 582 17.35 1.83 -26.09
C TRP A 582 17.96 3.02 -26.85
N ASN A 583 17.28 4.16 -26.87
CA ASN A 583 17.81 5.39 -27.47
C ASN A 583 19.14 5.82 -26.83
N LEU A 584 19.22 5.78 -25.49
CA LEU A 584 20.44 6.15 -24.76
C LEU A 584 21.62 5.21 -25.07
N LYS A 585 21.38 3.91 -25.23
CA LYS A 585 22.43 2.92 -25.53
C LYS A 585 22.89 2.91 -26.98
N MET A 586 22.09 3.44 -27.89
CA MET A 586 22.35 3.42 -29.34
C MET A 586 22.86 4.76 -29.89
N ARG A 587 22.87 5.82 -29.07
CA ARG A 587 23.47 7.13 -29.37
C ARG A 587 24.98 7.20 -29.14
N TYR A 588 25.55 6.15 -28.56
CA TYR A 588 26.99 5.88 -28.43
C TYR A 588 27.30 4.58 -29.18
#